data_AF-A0AAW6BII5-F1
#
_entry.id   AF-A0AAW6BII5-F1
#
_cell.length_a   1.000
_cell.length_b   1.000
_cell.length_c   1.000
_cell.angle_alpha   90.00
_cell.angle_beta   90.00
_cell.angle_gamma   90.00
#
_symmetry.space_group_name_H-M   'P 1'
#
loop_
_entity.id
_entity.type
_entity.pdbx_description
1 polymer ?
#
loop_
_entity_poly.entity_id
_entity_poly.type
_entity_poly.pdbx_seq_one_letter_code
_entity_poly.pdbx_strand_id
1 'polypeptide(L)' 'MARHQGNHNGYFRAIKNVLDKIDLNQSVNEISKQVADIQILAKKGMMNGTPIRAKDNSKGKAKIGNQRALEMWNKILGV' A
#
# COMPACT_ATOMS: atom_id res chain seq x y z
N MET A 1 14.35 -7.89 22.97
CA MET A 1 14.46 -7.00 21.80
C MET A 1 13.08 -6.81 21.20
N ALA A 2 12.38 -5.70 21.52
CA ALA A 2 11.11 -5.37 20.89
C ALA A 2 11.41 -4.88 19.46
N ARG A 3 11.22 -5.74 18.47
CA ARG A 3 11.26 -5.34 17.06
C ARG A 3 10.20 -4.24 16.89
N HIS A 4 10.64 -3.02 16.63
CA HIS A 4 9.76 -1.90 16.29
C HIS A 4 9.02 -2.29 15.00
N GLN A 5 7.83 -2.88 15.15
CA GLN A 5 6.87 -3.10 14.07
C GLN A 5 6.35 -1.72 13.65
N GLY A 6 7.20 -0.98 12.94
CA GLY A 6 6.96 0.40 12.57
C GLY A 6 5.70 0.54 11.72
N ASN A 7 5.20 1.77 11.67
CA ASN A 7 4.02 2.25 10.96
C ASN A 7 4.08 2.12 9.42
N HIS A 8 4.49 0.96 8.89
CA HIS A 8 4.65 0.67 7.46
C HIS A 8 3.66 -0.39 6.95
N ASN A 9 2.78 -0.90 7.82
CA ASN A 9 1.91 -2.04 7.49
C ASN A 9 0.78 -1.65 6.52
N GLY A 10 0.29 -0.40 6.56
CA GLY A 10 -0.83 0.03 5.71
C GLY A 10 -0.52 -0.03 4.21
N TYR A 11 0.63 0.48 3.79
CA TYR A 11 1.09 0.40 2.39
C TYR A 11 1.27 -1.05 1.94
N PHE A 12 1.98 -1.86 2.74
CA PHE A 12 2.24 -3.26 2.41
C PHE A 12 0.94 -4.06 2.25
N ARG A 13 -0.02 -3.85 3.14
CA ARG A 13 -1.35 -4.46 3.05
C ARG A 13 -2.11 -4.03 1.80
N ALA A 14 -2.06 -2.76 1.42
CA ALA A 14 -2.71 -2.27 0.21
C ALA A 14 -2.11 -2.92 -1.05
N ILE A 15 -0.78 -2.97 -1.16
CA ILE A 15 -0.10 -3.65 -2.28
C ILE A 15 -0.49 -5.13 -2.33
N LYS A 16 -0.46 -5.82 -1.18
CA LYS A 16 -0.89 -7.22 -1.08
C LYS A 16 -2.33 -7.40 -1.59
N ASN A 17 -3.25 -6.55 -1.17
CA ASN A 17 -4.66 -6.65 -1.58
C ASN A 17 -4.85 -6.51 -3.09
N VAL A 18 -4.07 -5.67 -3.77
CA VAL A 18 -4.17 -5.52 -5.24
C VAL A 18 -3.55 -6.72 -5.94
N LEU A 19 -2.39 -7.20 -5.46
CA LEU A 19 -1.74 -8.38 -6.02
C LEU A 19 -2.60 -9.64 -5.86
N ASP A 20 -3.27 -9.80 -4.71
CA ASP A 20 -4.18 -10.92 -4.43
C ASP A 20 -5.41 -10.93 -5.36
N LYS A 21 -5.75 -9.81 -6.01
CA LYS A 21 -6.85 -9.72 -6.98
C LYS A 21 -6.44 -10.11 -8.40
N ILE A 22 -5.16 -10.33 -8.68
CA ILE A 22 -4.68 -10.75 -10.00
C ILE A 22 -5.13 -12.19 -10.25
N ASP A 23 -5.84 -12.42 -11.34
CA ASP A 23 -6.21 -13.75 -11.78
C ASP A 23 -4.98 -14.46 -12.40
N LEU A 24 -4.50 -15.49 -11.71
CA LEU A 24 -3.32 -16.25 -12.10
C LEU A 24 -3.58 -17.19 -13.30
N ASN A 25 -4.83 -17.35 -13.74
CA ASN A 25 -5.17 -18.15 -14.92
C ASN A 25 -4.96 -17.39 -16.24
N GLN A 26 -4.63 -16.11 -16.18
CA GLN A 26 -4.36 -15.29 -17.36
C GLN A 26 -2.97 -15.57 -17.94
N SER A 27 -2.71 -15.07 -19.15
CA SER A 27 -1.38 -15.19 -19.75
C SER A 27 -0.34 -14.43 -18.94
N VAL A 28 0.91 -14.91 -18.95
CA VAL A 28 2.05 -14.26 -18.29
C VAL A 28 2.19 -12.79 -18.70
N ASN A 29 1.90 -12.48 -19.96
CA ASN A 29 1.97 -11.11 -20.47
C ASN A 29 0.92 -10.19 -19.82
N GLU A 30 -0.31 -10.67 -19.66
CA GLU A 30 -1.38 -9.89 -19.01
C GLU A 30 -1.12 -9.71 -17.51
N ILE A 31 -0.64 -10.75 -16.83
CA ILE A 31 -0.19 -10.66 -15.43
C ILE A 31 0.95 -9.65 -15.29
N SER A 32 1.93 -9.68 -16.19
CA SER A 32 3.09 -8.78 -16.17
C SER A 32 2.68 -7.32 -16.35
N LYS A 33 1.72 -7.03 -17.26
CA LYS A 33 1.15 -5.68 -17.43
C LYS A 33 0.47 -5.19 -16.16
N GLN A 34 -0.38 -6.01 -15.55
CA GLN A 34 -1.07 -5.65 -14.31
C GLN A 34 -0.09 -5.36 -13.16
N VAL A 35 0.95 -6.18 -13.00
CA VAL A 35 2.01 -5.92 -12.01
C VAL A 35 2.75 -4.61 -12.31
N ALA A 36 3.07 -4.34 -13.57
CA ALA A 36 3.74 -3.10 -13.98
C ALA A 36 2.85 -1.87 -13.69
N ASP A 37 1.55 -1.95 -13.96
CA ASP A 37 0.61 -0.87 -13.70
C ASP A 37 0.51 -0.57 -12.20
N ILE A 38 0.46 -1.60 -11.34
CA ILE A 38 0.50 -1.46 -9.88
C ILE A 38 1.78 -0.74 -9.45
N GLN A 39 2.94 -1.13 -9.99
CA GLN A 39 4.22 -0.50 -9.68
C GLN A 39 4.26 0.97 -10.11
N ILE A 40 3.74 1.30 -11.29
CA ILE A 40 3.67 2.68 -11.80
C ILE A 40 2.76 3.54 -10.91
N LEU A 41 1.58 3.04 -10.53
CA LEU A 41 0.66 3.74 -9.63
C LEU A 41 1.27 3.94 -8.25
N ALA A 42 1.92 2.92 -7.69
CA ALA A 42 2.62 3.02 -6.42
C ALA A 42 3.74 4.07 -6.47
N LYS A 43 4.56 4.06 -7.53
CA LYS A 43 5.62 5.05 -7.76
C LYS A 43 5.06 6.47 -7.84
N LYS A 44 3.97 6.68 -8.59
CA LYS A 44 3.27 7.99 -8.66
C LYS A 44 2.74 8.43 -7.30
N GLY A 45 2.11 7.53 -6.54
CA GLY A 45 1.64 7.81 -5.18
C GLY A 45 2.76 8.28 -4.25
N MET A 46 3.92 7.61 -4.30
CA MET A 46 5.10 7.99 -3.53
C MET A 46 5.68 9.35 -3.94
N MET A 47 5.79 9.60 -5.25
CA MET A 47 6.30 10.88 -5.78
C MET A 47 5.42 12.07 -5.37
N ASN A 48 4.10 11.89 -5.35
CA ASN A 48 3.15 12.92 -4.95
C ASN A 48 3.20 13.23 -3.44
N GLY A 49 4.06 12.53 -2.66
CA GLY A 49 4.30 12.82 -1.25
C GLY A 49 3.02 12.74 -0.43
N THR A 50 2.37 11.57 -0.39
CA THR A 50 1.09 11.44 0.32
C THR A 50 1.32 11.53 1.83
N PRO A 51 0.90 12.60 2.53
CA PRO A 51 1.33 12.81 3.91
C PRO A 51 0.49 11.97 4.86
N ILE A 52 1.10 10.97 5.51
CA ILE A 52 0.56 10.46 6.77
C ILE A 52 0.85 11.54 7.82
N ARG A 53 -0.20 12.17 8.36
CA ARG A 53 -0.06 13.28 9.31
C ARG A 53 0.73 12.80 10.53
N ALA A 54 1.72 13.58 10.99
CA ALA A 54 2.58 13.22 12.12
C ALA A 54 1.80 12.82 13.39
N LYS A 55 0.63 13.42 13.62
CA LYS A 55 -0.28 13.07 14.72
C LYS A 55 -0.82 11.63 14.66
N ASP A 56 -0.96 11.08 13.46
CA ASP A 56 -1.42 9.71 13.21
C ASP A 56 -0.29 8.69 13.40
N ASN A 57 0.96 9.17 13.47
CA ASN A 57 2.17 8.38 13.72
C ASN A 57 2.71 8.54 15.17
N SER A 58 1.94 9.20 16.04
CA SER A 58 2.32 9.41 17.45
C SER A 58 2.32 8.10 18.25
N LYS A 59 3.17 8.02 19.29
CA LYS A 59 3.29 6.85 20.17
C LYS A 59 1.89 6.43 20.69
N GLY A 60 1.50 5.19 20.44
CA GLY A 60 0.18 4.64 20.81
C GLY A 60 -0.91 4.73 19.72
N LYS A 61 -0.71 5.51 18.64
CA LYS A 61 -1.69 5.64 17.52
C LYS A 61 -1.27 4.93 16.23
N ALA A 62 -0.22 4.11 16.28
CA ALA A 62 0.29 3.36 15.13
C ALA A 62 -0.78 2.51 14.42
N LYS A 63 -1.79 1.98 15.14
CA LYS A 63 -2.92 1.26 14.51
C LYS A 63 -3.75 2.19 13.61
N ILE A 64 -4.02 3.42 14.05
CA ILE A 64 -4.78 4.42 13.31
C ILE A 64 -3.97 4.94 12.12
N GLY A 65 -2.68 5.22 12.31
CA GLY A 65 -1.76 5.58 11.23
C GLY A 65 -1.69 4.53 10.13
N ASN A 66 -1.57 3.25 10.52
CA ASN A 66 -1.57 2.13 9.57
C ASN A 66 -2.91 1.97 8.85
N GLN A 67 -4.04 2.13 9.55
CA GLN A 67 -5.37 2.03 8.93
C GLN A 67 -5.61 3.15 7.92
N ARG A 68 -5.24 4.39 8.25
CA ARG A 68 -5.35 5.51 7.29
C ARG A 68 -4.40 5.37 6.11
N ALA A 69 -3.19 4.86 6.34
CA ALA A 69 -2.28 4.53 5.26
C ALA A 69 -2.89 3.48 4.33
N LEU A 70 -3.51 2.43 4.89
CA LEU A 70 -4.21 1.41 4.10
C LEU A 70 -5.34 2.01 3.27
N GLU A 71 -6.24 2.80 3.87
CA GLU A 71 -7.36 3.44 3.17
C GLU A 71 -6.88 4.37 2.04
N MET A 72 -5.85 5.16 2.32
CA MET A 72 -5.24 6.06 1.34
C MET A 72 -4.65 5.29 0.16
N TRP A 73 -3.86 4.25 0.43
CA TRP A 73 -3.25 3.44 -0.61
C TRP A 73 -4.27 2.62 -1.40
N ASN A 74 -5.31 2.11 -0.74
CA ASN A 74 -6.43 1.46 -1.42
C ASN A 74 -7.11 2.40 -2.42
N LYS A 75 -7.32 3.67 -2.03
CA LYS A 75 -7.86 4.69 -2.94
C LYS A 75 -6.94 4.98 -4.13
N ILE A 76 -5.62 5.08 -3.91
CA ILE A 76 -4.64 5.32 -4.98
C ILE A 76 -4.58 4.13 -5.95
N LEU A 77 -4.69 2.91 -5.41
CA LEU A 77 -4.57 1.67 -6.16
C LEU A 77 -5.93 1.17 -6.71
N GLY A 78 -7.03 1.84 -6.39
CA GLY A 78 -8.37 1.54 -6.90
C GLY A 78 -8.99 0.26 -6.34
N VAL A 79 -8.71 -0.10 -5.07
CA VAL A 79 -9.14 -1.37 -4.45
C VAL A 79 -10.00 -1.24 -3.20
#